data_AF-A0A955P7H8-F1
#
_entry.id   AF-A0A955P7H8-F1
#
_cell.length_a   1.000
_cell.length_b   1.000
_cell.length_c   1.000
_cell.angle_alpha   90.00
_cell.angle_beta   90.00
_cell.angle_gamma   90.00
#
_symmetry.space_group_name_H-M   'P 1'
#
loop_
_entity.id
_entity.type
_entity.pdbx_description
1 polymer ?
#
loop_
_entity_poly.entity_id
_entity_poly.type
_entity_poly.pdbx_seq_one_letter_code
_entity_poly.pdbx_strand_id
1 'polypeptide(L)'
;EQLNGETLDWLRDLEMVFCFDPDYFLVHASPYQPENWHYVVNMGDALSAFDSFEEQVAFIGHSHVPFFVSMENGDEHVQILQSEAVEMESGVRYLTNVGSVGQPRDGDPRACYVFLDLEQRK
;
A
#
# COMPACT_ATOMS: atom_id res chain seq x y z
N GLU A 1 -17.89 19.40 -19.15
CA GLU A 1 -17.67 18.48 -18.02
C GLU A 1 -17.31 17.11 -18.61
N GLN A 2 -16.22 16.46 -18.16
CA GLN A 2 -15.73 15.20 -18.77
C GLN A 2 -16.26 13.94 -18.06
N LEU A 3 -16.87 14.08 -16.88
CA LEU A 3 -17.48 12.98 -16.13
C LEU A 3 -19.01 13.08 -16.22
N ASN A 4 -19.68 11.96 -16.47
CA ASN A 4 -21.14 11.88 -16.48
C ASN A 4 -21.69 11.48 -15.09
N GLY A 5 -23.01 11.57 -14.90
CA GLY A 5 -23.66 11.27 -13.62
C GLY A 5 -23.37 9.86 -13.11
N GLU A 6 -23.42 8.87 -14.00
CA GLU A 6 -23.12 7.46 -13.69
C GLU A 6 -21.68 7.28 -13.17
N THR A 7 -20.71 7.97 -13.78
CA THR A 7 -19.30 7.90 -13.36
C THR A 7 -19.11 8.56 -11.99
N LEU A 8 -19.81 9.66 -11.72
CA LEU A 8 -19.75 10.32 -10.41
C LEU A 8 -20.36 9.45 -9.31
N ASP A 9 -21.47 8.78 -9.59
CA ASP A 9 -22.11 7.86 -8.64
C ASP A 9 -21.21 6.65 -8.38
N TRP A 10 -20.64 6.05 -9.43
CA TRP A 10 -19.66 4.98 -9.30
C TRP A 10 -18.45 5.37 -8.44
N LEU A 11 -17.86 6.55 -8.65
CA LEU A 11 -16.73 7.03 -7.85
C LEU A 11 -17.08 7.24 -6.37
N ARG A 12 -18.32 7.64 -6.05
CA ARG A 12 -18.78 7.85 -4.67
C ARG A 12 -18.99 6.55 -3.91
N ASP A 13 -19.32 5.48 -4.63
CA ASP A 13 -19.59 4.17 -4.05
C ASP A 13 -18.31 3.36 -3.77
N LEU A 14 -17.14 3.84 -4.22
CA LEU A 14 -15.86 3.18 -3.95
C LEU A 14 -15.52 3.26 -2.45
N GLU A 15 -15.13 2.11 -1.91
CA GLU A 15 -14.68 2.01 -0.52
C GLU A 15 -13.33 2.70 -0.34
N MET A 16 -13.16 3.37 0.81
CA MET A 16 -11.90 4.01 1.18
C MET A 16 -10.80 2.98 1.50
N VAL A 17 -11.23 1.88 2.13
CA VAL A 17 -10.40 0.75 2.56
C VAL A 17 -11.08 -0.51 2.04
N PHE A 18 -10.29 -1.40 1.45
CA PHE A 18 -10.77 -2.67 0.91
C PHE A 18 -9.94 -3.83 1.48
N CYS A 19 -10.61 -4.81 2.08
CA CYS A 19 -9.99 -6.04 2.57
C CYS A 19 -10.74 -7.23 1.94
N PHE A 20 -10.06 -8.03 1.11
CA PHE A 20 -10.68 -9.19 0.44
C PHE A 20 -10.25 -10.55 1.02
N ASP A 21 -9.22 -10.55 1.86
CA ASP A 21 -8.71 -11.68 2.63
C ASP A 21 -8.25 -11.12 3.99
N PRO A 22 -8.36 -11.86 5.11
CA PRO A 22 -7.86 -11.41 6.41
C PRO A 22 -6.37 -11.04 6.43
N ASP A 23 -5.58 -11.47 5.45
CA ASP A 23 -4.16 -11.14 5.38
C ASP A 23 -3.84 -9.84 4.61
N TYR A 24 -4.81 -9.24 3.90
CA TYR A 24 -4.56 -8.13 2.96
C TYR A 24 -5.43 -6.89 3.19
N PHE A 25 -4.74 -5.76 3.40
CA PHE A 25 -5.33 -4.43 3.59
C PHE A 25 -5.00 -3.50 2.43
N LEU A 26 -5.99 -2.88 1.79
CA LEU A 26 -5.78 -1.98 0.66
C LEU A 26 -6.36 -0.60 0.97
N VAL A 27 -5.55 0.45 0.82
CA VAL A 27 -5.97 1.85 0.99
C VAL A 27 -5.22 2.74 0.02
N HIS A 28 -5.80 3.85 -0.44
CA HIS A 28 -5.13 4.68 -1.43
C HIS A 28 -3.87 5.38 -0.89
N ALA A 29 -3.95 6.00 0.29
CA ALA A 29 -2.91 6.90 0.80
C ALA A 29 -2.15 6.34 2.00
N SER A 30 -2.82 6.23 3.15
CA SER A 30 -2.24 5.75 4.39
C SER A 30 -3.27 4.93 5.16
N PRO A 31 -2.86 3.82 5.83
CA PRO A 31 -3.71 3.13 6.80
C PRO A 31 -4.06 4.03 7.99
N TYR A 32 -3.17 4.97 8.36
CA TYR A 32 -3.43 5.96 9.39
C TYR A 32 -4.33 7.07 8.86
N GLN A 33 -5.55 7.15 9.42
CA GLN A 33 -6.59 8.12 9.02
C GLN A 33 -6.78 8.21 7.50
N PRO A 34 -7.30 7.14 6.85
CA PRO A 34 -7.42 7.07 5.38
C PRO A 34 -8.10 8.28 4.74
N GLU A 35 -9.10 8.86 5.41
CA GLU A 35 -9.85 10.03 4.97
C GLU A 35 -9.03 11.34 4.91
N ASN A 36 -7.85 11.38 5.53
CA ASN A 36 -6.96 12.54 5.58
C ASN A 36 -5.86 12.51 4.52
N TRP A 37 -5.74 11.42 3.74
CA TRP A 37 -4.86 11.32 2.57
C TRP A 37 -3.38 11.61 2.87
N HIS A 38 -2.89 11.16 4.03
CA HIS A 38 -1.49 11.35 4.40
C HIS A 38 -0.55 10.60 3.44
N TYR A 39 0.57 11.23 3.08
CA TYR A 39 1.63 10.56 2.34
C TYR A 39 2.48 9.70 3.28
N VAL A 40 2.83 8.49 2.85
CA VAL A 40 3.86 7.65 3.47
C VAL A 40 5.12 7.72 2.62
N VAL A 41 6.12 8.49 3.07
CA VAL A 41 7.34 8.80 2.29
C VAL A 41 8.63 8.66 3.08
N ASN A 42 8.55 8.42 4.40
CA ASN A 42 9.71 8.16 5.25
C ASN A 42 9.42 7.04 6.27
N MET A 43 10.45 6.61 7.01
CA MET A 43 10.33 5.51 7.99
C MET A 43 9.37 5.80 9.15
N GLY A 44 9.26 7.05 9.60
CA GLY A 44 8.32 7.43 10.65
C GLY A 44 6.87 7.34 10.18
N ASP A 45 6.60 7.71 8.93
CA ASP A 45 5.28 7.53 8.32
C ASP A 45 4.94 6.04 8.21
N ALA A 46 5.89 5.21 7.77
CA ALA A 46 5.71 3.77 7.64
C ALA A 46 5.46 3.11 9.01
N LEU A 47 6.19 3.49 10.04
CA LEU A 47 5.97 3.02 11.41
C LEU A 47 4.55 3.38 11.89
N SER A 48 4.12 4.63 11.68
CA SER A 48 2.76 5.06 12.04
C SER A 48 1.67 4.30 11.27
N ALA A 49 1.96 3.93 10.02
CA ALA A 49 1.07 3.10 9.22
C ALA A 49 0.96 1.68 9.79
N PHE A 50 2.05 1.05 10.22
CA PHE A 50 2.02 -0.30 10.84
C PHE A 50 1.18 -0.38 12.12
N ASP A 51 1.01 0.73 12.85
CA ASP A 51 0.14 0.79 14.02
C ASP A 51 -1.37 0.88 13.66
N SER A 52 -1.67 1.05 12.37
CA SER A 52 -3.03 1.35 11.88
C SER A 52 -3.65 0.22 11.04
N PHE A 53 -2.98 -0.93 10.92
CA PHE A 53 -3.53 -2.15 10.31
C PHE A 53 -3.01 -3.40 11.04
N GLU A 54 -3.76 -4.50 10.99
CA GLU A 54 -3.42 -5.76 11.68
C GLU A 54 -3.07 -6.88 10.70
N GLU A 55 -3.47 -6.72 9.44
CA GLU A 55 -3.26 -7.63 8.33
C GLU A 55 -1.77 -7.87 8.06
N GLN A 56 -1.45 -8.97 7.35
CA GLN A 56 -0.06 -9.28 7.04
C GLN A 56 0.55 -8.28 6.05
N VAL A 57 -0.23 -7.82 5.06
CA VAL A 57 0.28 -6.88 4.05
C VAL A 57 -0.69 -5.73 3.85
N ALA A 58 -0.18 -4.51 3.96
CA ALA A 58 -0.87 -3.30 3.54
C ALA A 58 -0.34 -2.80 2.18
N PHE A 59 -1.25 -2.59 1.23
CA PHE A 59 -0.97 -1.99 -0.07
C PHE A 59 -1.44 -0.53 -0.09
N ILE A 60 -0.53 0.37 -0.41
CA ILE A 60 -0.79 1.80 -0.55
C ILE A 60 -0.35 2.33 -1.92
N GLY A 61 -0.78 3.55 -2.24
CA GLY A 61 -0.36 4.30 -3.41
C GLY A 61 -0.08 5.76 -3.07
N HIS A 62 -0.77 6.68 -3.76
CA HIS A 62 -0.76 8.13 -3.52
C HIS A 62 0.56 8.88 -3.80
N SER A 63 1.70 8.42 -3.29
CA SER A 63 3.02 9.06 -3.49
C SER A 63 3.56 8.88 -4.92
N HIS A 64 3.17 7.77 -5.57
CA HIS A 64 3.70 7.31 -6.87
C HIS A 64 5.20 6.95 -6.83
N VAL A 65 5.74 6.69 -5.65
CA VAL A 65 7.13 6.25 -5.43
C VAL A 65 7.08 4.86 -4.79
N PRO A 66 7.50 3.81 -5.51
CA PRO A 66 7.37 2.44 -5.02
C PRO A 66 8.34 2.18 -3.85
N PHE A 67 7.88 1.39 -2.89
CA PHE A 67 8.74 0.88 -1.83
C PHE A 67 8.19 -0.43 -1.25
N PHE A 68 9.07 -1.18 -0.60
CA PHE A 68 8.72 -2.31 0.25
C PHE A 68 9.42 -2.16 1.59
N VAL A 69 8.65 -2.27 2.67
CA VAL A 69 9.17 -2.31 4.02
C VAL A 69 8.51 -3.44 4.81
N SER A 70 9.19 -3.91 5.84
CA SER A 70 8.70 -4.95 6.75
C SER A 70 8.91 -4.56 8.20
N MET A 71 8.14 -5.19 9.08
CA MET A 71 8.29 -5.09 10.52
C MET A 71 7.92 -6.43 11.16
N GLU A 72 8.80 -6.94 12.03
CA GLU A 72 8.49 -8.13 12.83
C GLU A 72 7.39 -7.81 13.86
N ASN A 73 6.54 -8.79 14.16
CA ASN A 73 5.46 -8.61 15.12
C ASN A 73 6.00 -8.32 16.53
N GLY A 74 5.59 -7.19 17.10
CA GLY A 74 6.05 -6.73 18.41
C GLY A 74 7.39 -5.98 18.36
N ASP A 75 7.97 -5.76 17.18
CA ASP A 75 9.08 -4.84 16.97
C ASP A 75 8.58 -3.42 16.68
N GLU A 76 9.44 -2.43 16.87
CA GLU A 76 9.23 -1.01 16.54
C GLU A 76 10.19 -0.56 15.41
N HIS A 77 10.92 -1.52 14.80
CA HIS A 77 11.90 -1.25 13.76
C HIS A 77 11.39 -1.62 12.36
N VAL A 78 11.18 -0.59 11.53
CA VAL A 78 10.85 -0.77 10.11
C VAL A 78 12.12 -1.01 9.30
N GLN A 79 12.11 -2.07 8.50
CA GLN A 79 13.22 -2.46 7.62
C GLN A 79 12.87 -2.24 6.14
N ILE A 80 13.78 -1.61 5.38
CA ILE A 80 13.66 -1.52 3.92
C ILE A 80 13.99 -2.86 3.29
N LEU A 81 13.14 -3.32 2.38
CA LEU A 81 13.40 -4.48 1.56
C LEU A 81 13.96 -4.04 0.20
N GLN A 82 15.21 -4.44 -0.09
CA GLN A 82 15.88 -4.18 -1.37
C GLN A 82 15.76 -5.39 -2.29
N SER A 83 14.53 -5.78 -2.63
CA SER A 83 14.24 -6.91 -3.51
C SER A 83 13.09 -6.57 -4.45
N GLU A 84 13.14 -7.13 -5.66
CA GLU A 84 12.03 -7.06 -6.63
C GLU A 84 10.89 -8.02 -6.27
N ALA A 85 11.12 -8.95 -5.34
CA ALA A 85 10.12 -9.88 -4.85
C ALA A 85 10.33 -10.22 -3.37
N VAL A 86 9.25 -10.38 -2.62
CA VAL A 86 9.27 -10.56 -1.17
C VAL A 86 8.42 -11.78 -0.84
N GLU A 87 9.01 -12.79 -0.21
CA GLU A 87 8.23 -13.90 0.34
C GLU A 87 7.62 -13.48 1.68
N MET A 88 6.36 -13.80 1.90
CA MET A 88 5.63 -13.41 3.11
C MET A 88 5.93 -14.38 4.25
N GLU A 89 6.72 -13.93 5.21
CA GLU A 89 7.13 -14.71 6.37
C GLU A 89 6.10 -14.65 7.50
N SER A 90 5.90 -15.79 8.17
CA SER A 90 5.03 -15.85 9.35
C SER A 90 5.61 -14.99 10.48
N GLY A 91 4.79 -14.13 11.06
CA GLY A 91 5.21 -13.22 12.13
C GLY A 91 5.84 -11.92 11.64
N VAL A 92 5.87 -11.68 10.33
CA VAL A 92 6.33 -10.43 9.72
C VAL A 92 5.14 -9.76 9.02
N ARG A 93 4.99 -8.45 9.22
CA ARG A 93 4.05 -7.60 8.49
C ARG A 93 4.77 -6.77 7.46
N TYR A 94 4.08 -6.45 6.38
CA TYR A 94 4.62 -5.74 5.23
C TYR A 94 3.78 -4.52 4.88
N LEU A 95 4.44 -3.48 4.43
CA LEU A 95 3.80 -2.29 3.86
C LEU A 95 4.49 -2.01 2.53
N THR A 96 3.69 -1.85 1.48
CA THR A 96 4.20 -1.55 0.13
C THR A 96 3.45 -0.41 -0.51
N ASN A 97 4.20 0.50 -1.12
CA ASN A 97 3.65 1.42 -2.10
C ASN A 97 3.81 0.81 -3.49
N VAL A 98 2.68 0.60 -4.17
CA VAL A 98 2.66 -0.10 -5.46
C VAL A 98 3.14 0.76 -6.64
N GLY A 99 3.51 2.02 -6.38
CA GLY A 99 3.94 2.97 -7.40
C GLY A 99 2.77 3.60 -8.15
N SER A 100 2.94 3.84 -9.44
CA SER A 100 1.91 4.43 -10.29
C SER A 100 1.96 3.91 -11.71
N VAL A 101 0.79 3.52 -12.23
CA VAL A 101 0.62 3.10 -13.63
C VAL A 101 0.73 4.30 -14.58
N GLY A 102 0.15 5.44 -14.20
CA GLY A 102 -0.06 6.57 -15.11
C GLY A 102 0.87 7.77 -14.89
N GLN A 103 1.51 7.88 -13.72
CA GLN A 103 2.38 9.01 -13.41
C GLN A 103 3.45 8.66 -12.33
N PRO A 104 4.46 7.83 -12.65
CA PRO A 104 5.59 7.57 -11.75
C PRO A 104 6.30 8.86 -11.30
N ARG A 105 6.83 8.89 -10.07
CA ARG A 105 7.52 10.07 -9.49
C ARG A 105 8.88 9.78 -8.87
N ASP A 106 9.42 8.58 -9.12
CA ASP A 106 10.71 8.10 -8.63
C ASP A 106 11.89 8.38 -9.59
N GLY A 107 11.62 9.01 -10.74
CA GLY A 107 12.62 9.29 -11.77
C GLY A 107 12.70 8.21 -12.87
N ASP A 108 11.94 7.12 -12.74
CA ASP A 108 11.75 6.13 -13.80
C ASP A 108 10.42 6.37 -14.53
N PRO A 109 10.41 6.64 -15.85
CA PRO A 109 9.18 6.95 -16.57
C PRO A 109 8.28 5.72 -16.83
N ARG A 110 8.72 4.50 -16.50
CA ARG A 110 7.96 3.28 -16.75
C ARG A 110 6.81 3.13 -15.76
N ALA A 111 5.68 2.57 -16.23
CA ALA A 111 4.58 2.20 -15.35
C ALA A 111 5.05 1.23 -14.26
N CYS A 112 4.57 1.45 -13.03
CA CYS A 112 4.90 0.63 -11.87
C CYS A 112 3.63 0.02 -11.27
N TYR A 113 3.73 -1.25 -10.87
CA TYR A 113 2.68 -2.05 -10.25
C TYR A 113 3.33 -3.27 -9.58
N VAL A 114 2.56 -3.98 -8.74
CA VAL A 114 3.00 -5.20 -8.06
C VAL A 114 2.13 -6.39 -8.46
N PHE A 115 2.69 -7.59 -8.36
CA PHE A 115 1.94 -8.83 -8.41
C PHE A 115 1.83 -9.40 -6.99
N LEU A 116 0.63 -9.86 -6.64
CA LEU A 116 0.38 -10.63 -5.42
C LEU A 116 0.10 -12.08 -5.82
N ASP A 117 0.98 -12.98 -5.44
CA ASP A 117 0.81 -14.42 -5.63
C ASP A 117 0.23 -15.03 -4.35
N LEU A 118 -1.07 -15.34 -4.37
CA LEU A 118 -1.80 -15.90 -3.23
C LEU A 118 -1.42 -17.35 -2.93
N GLU A 119 -0.95 -18.11 -3.92
CA GLU A 119 -0.56 -19.52 -3.75
C GLU A 119 0.84 -19.64 -3.15
N GLN A 120 1.77 -18.81 -3.63
CA GLN A 120 3.15 -18.78 -3.17
C GLN A 120 3.35 -17.84 -1.97
N ARG A 121 2.35 -17.03 -1.62
CA ARG A 121 2.40 -15.97 -0.59
C ARG A 121 3.61 -15.05 -0.82
N LYS A 122 3.60 -14.37 -1.97
CA LYS A 122 4.72 -13.58 -2.50
C LYS A 122 4.25 -12.34 -3.24
#